data_AF-A0A0G1SDX2-F1
#
_entry.id   AF-A0A0G1SDX2-F1
#
_cell.length_a   1.000
_cell.length_b   1.000
_cell.length_c   1.000
_cell.angle_alpha   90.00
_cell.angle_beta   90.00
_cell.angle_gamma   90.00
#
_symmetry.space_group_name_H-M   'P 1'
#
loop_
_entity.id
_entity.type
_entity.pdbx_description
1 polymer ?
#
loop_
_entity_poly.entity_id
_entity_poly.type
_entity_poly.pdbx_seq_one_letter_code
_entity_poly.pdbx_strand_id
1 'polypeptide(L)'
;MSGKVVAAAIVGIVVLGIIMGVSFGAAIMGFYNTAVKMENGIKAQYEQNKNNYDNYFKKLKETAQVPELYTGDMRKLYGEVMAGRYGSQGSRAMFQWIKEHNPTIDATLYKKVQDVIESGRNSFEADQKMLIDKKLQYDNYRQTFPNNAIAGFLGFPKINLDEYAIVTSEETEDAFKTKKSEPLKLR
;
A
#
# COMPACT_ATOMS: atom_id res chain seq x y z
N MET A 1 -10.94 -43.77 46.65
CA MET A 1 -11.77 -42.58 46.35
C MET A 1 -13.23 -43.00 46.30
N SER A 2 -14.15 -42.24 46.90
CA SER A 2 -15.58 -42.58 46.80
C SER A 2 -16.10 -42.27 45.38
N GLY A 3 -17.11 -43.01 44.91
CA GLY A 3 -17.70 -42.79 43.57
C GLY A 3 -18.21 -41.36 43.35
N LYS A 4 -18.58 -40.65 44.42
CA LYS A 4 -18.97 -39.22 44.38
C LYS A 4 -17.81 -38.30 44.03
N VAL A 5 -16.59 -38.60 44.49
CA VAL A 5 -15.38 -37.81 44.18
C VAL A 5 -14.98 -38.00 42.71
N VAL A 6 -15.10 -39.22 42.18
CA VAL A 6 -14.85 -39.52 40.75
C VAL A 6 -15.86 -38.79 39.85
N ALA A 7 -17.15 -38.82 40.20
CA ALA A 7 -18.19 -38.13 39.45
C ALA A 7 -17.99 -36.60 39.44
N ALA A 8 -17.64 -36.01 40.60
CA ALA A 8 -17.35 -34.58 40.69
C ALA A 8 -16.13 -34.16 39.85
N ALA A 9 -15.08 -34.99 39.80
CA ALA A 9 -13.91 -34.75 38.96
C ALA A 9 -14.24 -34.78 37.46
N ILE A 10 -15.05 -35.74 37.01
CA ILE A 10 -15.49 -35.84 35.60
C ILE A 10 -16.32 -34.61 35.21
N VAL A 11 -17.28 -34.20 36.04
CA VAL A 11 -18.10 -33.00 35.79
C VAL A 11 -17.21 -31.76 35.73
N GLY A 12 -16.22 -31.64 36.62
CA GLY A 12 -15.26 -30.54 36.60
C GLY A 12 -14.48 -30.45 35.28
N ILE A 13 -13.98 -31.58 34.77
CA ILE A 13 -13.26 -31.63 33.48
C ILE A 13 -14.17 -31.25 32.30
N VAL A 14 -15.41 -31.75 32.28
CA VAL A 14 -16.38 -31.44 31.21
C VAL A 14 -16.71 -29.94 31.21
N VAL A 15 -16.97 -29.35 32.38
CA VAL A 15 -17.27 -27.91 32.50
C VAL A 15 -16.07 -27.07 32.06
N LEU A 16 -14.85 -27.42 32.47
CA LEU A 16 -13.62 -26.76 32.02
C LEU A 16 -13.44 -26.87 30.49
N GLY A 17 -13.73 -28.03 29.91
CA GLY A 17 -13.70 -28.26 28.46
C GLY A 17 -14.68 -27.35 27.71
N ILE A 18 -15.91 -27.21 28.21
CA ILE A 18 -16.92 -26.32 27.62
C ILE A 18 -16.48 -24.85 27.71
N ILE A 19 -15.98 -24.42 28.87
CA ILE A 19 -15.51 -23.03 29.06
C ILE A 19 -14.36 -22.74 28.09
N MET A 20 -13.36 -23.62 28.01
CA MET A 20 -12.25 -23.47 27.06
C MET A 20 -12.75 -23.45 25.60
N GLY A 21 -13.70 -24.31 25.24
CA GLY A 21 -14.30 -24.35 23.91
C GLY A 21 -15.03 -23.05 23.54
N VAL A 22 -15.83 -22.50 24.46
CA VAL A 22 -16.54 -21.22 24.26
C VAL A 22 -15.56 -20.06 24.17
N SER A 23 -14.56 -19.99 25.06
CA SER A 23 -13.53 -18.94 25.03
C SER A 23 -12.72 -18.98 23.73
N PHE A 24 -12.37 -20.18 23.25
CA PHE A 24 -11.66 -20.35 21.99
C PHE A 24 -12.54 -19.98 20.78
N GLY A 25 -13.81 -20.36 20.79
CA GLY A 25 -14.77 -19.96 19.76
C GLY A 25 -14.96 -18.44 19.68
N ALA A 26 -15.04 -17.76 20.83
CA ALA A 26 -15.11 -16.31 20.88
C ALA A 26 -13.83 -15.64 20.33
N ALA A 27 -12.65 -16.17 20.68
CA ALA A 27 -11.37 -15.69 20.16
C ALA A 27 -11.27 -15.84 18.64
N ILE A 28 -11.71 -16.98 18.08
CA ILE A 28 -11.75 -17.22 16.64
C ILE A 28 -12.64 -16.20 15.92
N MET A 29 -13.85 -15.96 16.42
CA MET A 29 -14.77 -14.98 15.82
C MET A 29 -14.21 -13.56 15.89
N GLY A 30 -13.63 -13.17 17.03
CA GLY A 30 -12.98 -11.88 17.19
C GLY A 30 -11.80 -11.70 16.23
N PHE A 31 -10.99 -12.75 16.09
CA PHE A 31 -9.88 -12.78 15.14
C PHE A 31 -10.35 -12.62 13.70
N TYR A 32 -11.29 -13.46 13.26
CA TYR A 32 -11.81 -13.46 11.90
C TYR A 32 -12.31 -12.07 11.48
N ASN A 33 -13.15 -11.45 12.32
CA ASN A 33 -13.73 -10.13 12.02
C ASN A 33 -12.66 -9.04 11.94
N THR A 34 -11.65 -9.09 12.80
CA THR A 34 -10.56 -8.11 12.81
C THR A 34 -9.66 -8.30 11.58
N ALA A 35 -9.27 -9.53 11.28
CA ALA A 35 -8.44 -9.86 10.12
C ALA A 35 -9.11 -9.43 8.81
N VAL A 36 -10.40 -9.75 8.61
CA VAL A 36 -11.15 -9.32 7.41
C VAL A 36 -11.23 -7.80 7.30
N LYS A 37 -11.44 -7.08 8.41
CA LYS A 37 -11.45 -5.61 8.41
C LYS A 37 -10.09 -5.04 8.02
N MET A 38 -8.99 -5.64 8.49
CA MET A 38 -7.63 -5.21 8.13
C MET A 38 -7.34 -5.44 6.64
N GLU A 39 -7.72 -6.61 6.10
CA GLU A 39 -7.58 -6.91 4.67
C GLU A 39 -8.40 -5.96 3.79
N ASN A 40 -9.64 -5.67 4.18
CA ASN A 40 -10.46 -4.66 3.50
C ASN A 40 -9.84 -3.26 3.61
N GLY A 41 -9.20 -2.94 4.73
CA GLY A 41 -8.45 -1.70 4.91
C GLY A 41 -7.24 -1.59 3.98
N ILE A 42 -6.50 -2.68 3.76
CA ILE A 42 -5.38 -2.74 2.81
C ILE A 42 -5.89 -2.53 1.37
N LYS A 43 -6.95 -3.24 0.98
CA LYS A 43 -7.61 -3.06 -0.32
C LYS A 43 -8.04 -1.61 -0.56
N ALA A 44 -8.77 -1.05 0.40
CA ALA A 44 -9.26 0.32 0.31
C ALA A 44 -8.12 1.34 0.21
N GLN A 45 -7.04 1.15 0.97
CA GLN A 45 -5.88 2.03 0.87
C GLN A 45 -5.18 1.91 -0.48
N TYR A 46 -5.06 0.71 -1.04
CA TYR A 46 -4.47 0.54 -2.35
C TYR A 46 -5.31 1.20 -3.46
N GLU A 47 -6.63 1.08 -3.41
CA GLU A 47 -7.53 1.81 -4.31
C GLU A 47 -7.42 3.34 -4.12
N GLN A 48 -7.26 3.80 -2.88
CA GLN A 48 -7.01 5.21 -2.60
C GLN A 48 -5.68 5.68 -3.22
N ASN A 49 -4.63 4.88 -3.15
CA ASN A 49 -3.35 5.19 -3.79
C ASN A 49 -3.51 5.33 -5.32
N LYS A 50 -4.30 4.44 -5.96
CA LYS A 50 -4.61 4.55 -7.40
C LYS A 50 -5.40 5.81 -7.72
N ASN A 51 -6.42 6.10 -6.94
CA ASN A 51 -7.25 7.30 -7.08
C ASN A 51 -6.40 8.57 -6.99
N ASN A 52 -5.52 8.63 -5.98
CA ASN A 52 -4.63 9.76 -5.79
C ASN A 52 -3.66 9.94 -6.96
N TYR A 53 -3.02 8.85 -7.38
CA TYR A 53 -2.11 8.83 -8.53
C TYR A 53 -2.79 9.35 -9.82
N ASP A 54 -4.01 8.88 -10.13
CA ASP A 54 -4.74 9.31 -11.32
C ASP A 54 -5.26 10.75 -11.22
N ASN A 55 -5.70 11.19 -10.03
CA ASN A 55 -6.15 12.56 -9.78
C ASN A 55 -5.04 13.59 -10.08
N TYR A 56 -3.82 13.34 -9.60
CA TYR A 56 -2.68 14.22 -9.88
C TYR A 56 -2.25 14.20 -11.34
N PHE A 57 -2.33 13.05 -12.01
CA PHE A 57 -2.12 12.99 -13.46
C PHE A 57 -3.11 13.88 -14.21
N LYS A 58 -4.39 13.80 -13.89
CA LYS A 58 -5.45 14.62 -14.52
C LYS A 58 -5.21 16.11 -14.28
N LYS A 59 -4.94 16.51 -13.03
CA LYS A 59 -4.59 17.90 -12.69
C LYS A 59 -3.39 18.40 -13.48
N LEU A 60 -2.36 17.58 -13.63
CA LEU A 60 -1.17 17.92 -14.39
C LEU A 60 -1.49 18.08 -15.89
N LYS A 61 -2.25 17.15 -16.48
CA LYS A 61 -2.71 17.22 -17.87
C LYS A 61 -3.51 18.50 -18.13
N GLU A 62 -4.47 18.81 -17.25
CA GLU A 62 -5.32 20.01 -17.32
C GLU A 62 -4.48 21.29 -17.18
N THR A 63 -3.58 21.32 -16.19
CA THR A 63 -2.66 22.45 -15.97
C THR A 63 -1.81 22.72 -17.21
N ALA A 64 -1.26 21.66 -17.81
CA ALA A 64 -0.38 21.75 -18.96
C ALA A 64 -1.12 21.86 -20.30
N GLN A 65 -2.46 21.79 -20.30
CA GLN A 65 -3.31 21.81 -21.49
C GLN A 65 -2.84 20.83 -22.57
N VAL A 66 -2.38 19.64 -22.16
CA VAL A 66 -1.76 18.68 -23.09
C VAL A 66 -2.83 18.08 -23.99
N PRO A 67 -2.67 18.17 -25.33
CA PRO A 67 -3.60 17.56 -26.28
C PRO A 67 -3.77 16.06 -26.03
N GLU A 68 -4.96 15.54 -26.32
CA GLU A 68 -5.29 14.15 -26.03
C GLU A 68 -4.34 13.15 -26.69
N LEU A 69 -3.89 13.45 -27.91
CA LEU A 69 -2.92 12.68 -28.69
C LEU A 69 -1.64 12.33 -27.91
N TYR A 70 -1.20 13.19 -27.00
CA TYR A 70 0.04 13.02 -26.24
C TYR A 70 -0.18 12.49 -24.81
N THR A 71 -1.44 12.23 -24.41
CA THR A 71 -1.79 11.79 -23.05
C THR A 71 -1.10 10.48 -22.67
N GLY A 72 -0.96 9.55 -23.62
CA GLY A 72 -0.33 8.26 -23.38
C GLY A 72 1.15 8.38 -23.00
N ASP A 73 1.91 9.19 -23.72
CA ASP A 73 3.34 9.39 -23.45
C ASP A 73 3.55 10.25 -22.21
N MET A 74 2.69 11.24 -21.98
CA MET A 74 2.65 11.99 -20.72
C MET A 74 2.43 11.05 -19.52
N ARG A 75 1.54 10.06 -19.65
CA ARG A 75 1.23 9.11 -18.57
C ARG A 75 2.41 8.19 -18.25
N LYS A 76 3.20 7.78 -19.26
CA LYS A 76 4.45 7.03 -19.05
C LYS A 76 5.46 7.86 -18.27
N LEU A 77 5.76 9.07 -18.73
CA LEU A 77 6.71 9.96 -18.04
C LEU A 77 6.24 10.31 -16.63
N TYR A 78 4.94 10.55 -16.45
CA TYR A 78 4.36 10.79 -15.14
C TYR A 78 4.61 9.62 -14.18
N GLY A 79 4.43 8.38 -14.64
CA GLY A 79 4.73 7.21 -13.82
C GLY A 79 6.17 7.11 -13.39
N GLU A 80 7.11 7.39 -14.27
CA GLU A 80 8.53 7.44 -13.91
C GLU A 80 8.85 8.55 -12.90
N VAL A 81 8.26 9.74 -13.09
CA VAL A 81 8.43 10.88 -12.17
C VAL A 81 7.87 10.58 -10.79
N MET A 82 6.69 9.94 -10.72
CA MET A 82 6.03 9.58 -9.46
C MET A 82 6.71 8.40 -8.76
N ALA A 83 7.21 7.43 -9.54
CA ALA A 83 7.99 6.30 -9.03
C ALA A 83 9.39 6.69 -8.51
N GLY A 84 9.80 7.94 -8.71
CA GLY A 84 11.04 8.50 -8.19
C GLY A 84 12.25 8.39 -9.11
N ARG A 85 12.09 7.87 -10.34
CA ARG A 85 13.18 7.66 -11.32
C ARG A 85 14.03 8.90 -11.55
N TYR A 86 13.41 10.07 -11.59
CA TYR A 86 14.09 11.34 -11.85
C TYR A 86 14.52 12.10 -10.58
N GLY A 87 14.31 11.54 -9.39
CA GLY A 87 14.64 12.20 -8.12
C GLY A 87 14.03 13.62 -8.04
N SER A 88 14.87 14.61 -7.71
CA SER A 88 14.50 16.04 -7.66
C SER A 88 14.30 16.69 -9.03
N GLN A 89 14.75 16.07 -10.12
CA GLN A 89 14.62 16.59 -11.48
C GLN A 89 13.29 16.21 -12.15
N GLY A 90 12.41 15.49 -11.47
CA GLY A 90 11.15 15.01 -12.06
C GLY A 90 10.24 16.11 -12.60
N SER A 91 10.15 17.23 -11.88
CA SER A 91 9.36 18.38 -12.34
C SER A 91 9.97 19.08 -13.55
N ARG A 92 11.30 19.13 -13.62
CA ARG A 92 12.05 19.62 -14.79
C ARG A 92 11.86 18.71 -16.00
N ALA A 93 11.99 17.40 -15.83
CA ALA A 93 11.78 16.41 -16.90
C ALA A 93 10.37 16.52 -17.49
N MET A 94 9.35 16.57 -16.63
CA MET A 94 7.97 16.74 -17.06
C MET A 94 7.74 18.07 -17.79
N PHE A 95 8.28 19.18 -17.27
CA PHE A 95 8.13 20.47 -17.93
C PHE A 95 8.81 20.52 -19.30
N GLN A 96 10.00 19.94 -19.45
CA GLN A 96 10.69 19.90 -20.74
C GLN A 96 9.88 19.13 -21.77
N TRP A 97 9.35 17.96 -21.38
CA TRP A 97 8.47 17.18 -22.24
C TRP A 97 7.21 17.96 -22.64
N ILE A 98 6.60 18.67 -21.69
CA ILE A 98 5.44 19.54 -21.95
C ILE A 98 5.80 20.65 -22.96
N LYS A 99 6.95 21.31 -22.80
CA LYS A 99 7.42 22.40 -23.69
C LYS A 99 7.68 21.90 -25.12
N GLU A 100 8.19 20.69 -25.28
CA GLU A 100 8.40 20.06 -26.59
C GLU A 100 7.09 19.85 -27.35
N HIS A 101 6.01 19.52 -26.64
CA HIS A 101 4.71 19.19 -27.24
C HIS A 101 3.71 20.35 -27.24
N ASN A 102 4.00 21.42 -26.49
CA ASN A 102 3.22 22.65 -26.47
C ASN A 102 4.16 23.87 -26.37
N PRO A 103 4.72 24.33 -27.51
CA PRO A 103 5.76 25.39 -27.54
C PRO A 103 5.27 26.77 -27.08
N THR A 104 3.96 26.99 -27.04
CA THR A 104 3.33 28.27 -26.69
C THR A 104 3.24 28.53 -25.18
N ILE A 105 3.73 27.60 -24.38
CA ILE A 105 3.67 27.65 -22.93
C ILE A 105 4.61 28.73 -22.34
N ASP A 106 4.09 29.53 -21.43
CA ASP A 106 4.86 30.54 -20.71
C ASP A 106 5.66 29.97 -19.51
N ALA A 107 6.63 30.75 -19.01
CA ALA A 107 7.46 30.37 -17.87
C ALA A 107 6.69 30.31 -16.52
N THR A 108 5.51 30.93 -16.41
CA THR A 108 4.67 30.85 -15.20
C THR A 108 4.02 29.47 -15.05
N LEU A 109 3.80 28.76 -16.15
CA LEU A 109 3.34 27.38 -16.12
C LEU A 109 4.38 26.44 -15.47
N TYR A 110 5.68 26.73 -15.62
CA TYR A 110 6.72 25.91 -15.02
C TYR A 110 6.50 25.74 -13.52
N LYS A 111 6.26 26.87 -12.82
CA LYS A 111 6.01 26.85 -11.39
C LYS A 111 4.75 26.05 -11.03
N LYS A 112 3.66 26.21 -11.79
CA LYS A 112 2.44 25.42 -11.56
C LYS A 112 2.67 23.91 -11.76
N VAL A 113 3.42 23.53 -12.78
CA VAL A 113 3.80 22.13 -13.03
C VAL A 113 4.67 21.58 -11.90
N GLN A 114 5.63 22.36 -11.42
CA GLN A 114 6.44 22.01 -10.24
C GLN A 114 5.54 21.79 -9.01
N ASP A 115 4.67 22.76 -8.70
CA ASP A 115 3.78 22.70 -7.54
C ASP A 115 2.86 21.46 -7.59
N VAL A 116 2.29 21.14 -8.77
CA VAL A 116 1.42 19.97 -8.96
C VAL A 116 2.20 18.66 -8.77
N ILE A 117 3.42 18.57 -9.30
CA ILE A 117 4.25 17.36 -9.20
C ILE A 117 4.75 17.15 -7.78
N GLU A 118 5.23 18.20 -7.12
CA GLU A 118 5.71 18.12 -5.73
C GLU A 118 4.57 17.77 -4.79
N SER A 119 3.41 18.43 -4.92
CA SER A 119 2.21 18.09 -4.16
C SER A 119 1.77 16.64 -4.40
N GLY A 120 1.76 16.23 -5.68
CA GLY A 120 1.40 14.87 -6.08
C GLY A 120 2.32 13.83 -5.46
N ARG A 121 3.64 14.02 -5.57
CA ARG A 121 4.64 13.12 -5.01
C ARG A 121 4.53 13.00 -3.49
N ASN A 122 4.41 14.12 -2.79
CA ASN A 122 4.29 14.11 -1.33
C ASN A 122 3.01 13.41 -0.87
N SER A 123 1.88 13.68 -1.54
CA SER A 123 0.61 13.03 -1.23
C SER A 123 0.63 11.54 -1.55
N PHE A 124 1.18 11.16 -2.71
CA PHE A 124 1.31 9.76 -3.11
C PHE A 124 2.26 8.98 -2.20
N GLU A 125 3.37 9.59 -1.78
CA GLU A 125 4.28 9.01 -0.79
C GLU A 125 3.59 8.76 0.55
N ALA A 126 2.78 9.72 1.04
CA ALA A 126 2.02 9.56 2.27
C ALA A 126 1.02 8.38 2.17
N ASP A 127 0.35 8.26 1.03
CA ASP A 127 -0.58 7.17 0.72
C ASP A 127 0.13 5.81 0.63
N GLN A 128 1.33 5.75 0.04
CA GLN A 128 2.16 4.55 0.05
C GLN A 128 2.62 4.17 1.46
N LYS A 129 3.06 5.14 2.28
CA LYS A 129 3.44 4.89 3.68
C LYS A 129 2.27 4.32 4.49
N MET A 130 1.07 4.85 4.30
CA MET A 130 -0.13 4.35 4.96
C MET A 130 -0.50 2.93 4.50
N LEU A 131 -0.27 2.59 3.22
CA LEU A 131 -0.43 1.21 2.75
C LEU A 131 0.56 0.26 3.43
N ILE A 132 1.84 0.65 3.50
CA ILE A 132 2.88 -0.13 4.19
C ILE A 132 2.50 -0.35 5.66
N ASP A 133 2.07 0.71 6.35
CA ASP A 133 1.69 0.63 7.76
C ASP A 133 0.49 -0.30 7.97
N LYS A 134 -0.55 -0.22 7.14
CA LYS A 134 -1.68 -1.16 7.21
C LYS A 134 -1.25 -2.62 6.99
N LYS A 135 -0.35 -2.88 6.05
CA LYS A 135 0.22 -4.23 5.83
C LYS A 135 1.01 -4.69 7.06
N LEU A 136 1.86 -3.84 7.61
CA LEU A 136 2.63 -4.13 8.82
C LEU A 136 1.74 -4.43 10.02
N GLN A 137 0.70 -3.62 10.26
CA GLN A 137 -0.25 -3.85 11.33
C GLN A 137 -0.96 -5.19 11.16
N TYR A 138 -1.38 -5.52 9.94
CA TYR A 138 -2.04 -6.80 9.64
C TYR A 138 -1.10 -7.99 9.83
N ASP A 139 0.15 -7.88 9.37
CA ASP A 139 1.16 -8.91 9.57
C ASP A 139 1.46 -9.13 11.06
N ASN A 140 1.67 -8.06 11.82
CA ASN A 140 1.84 -8.16 13.28
C ASN A 140 0.62 -8.80 13.95
N TYR A 141 -0.59 -8.44 13.52
CA TYR A 141 -1.81 -9.00 14.07
C TYR A 141 -1.92 -10.50 13.80
N ARG A 142 -1.63 -10.96 12.58
CA ARG A 142 -1.81 -12.37 12.19
C ARG A 142 -0.60 -13.26 12.49
N GLN A 143 0.60 -12.72 12.68
CA GLN A 143 1.84 -13.50 12.86
C GLN A 143 2.28 -13.64 14.32
N THR A 144 1.66 -12.91 15.25
CA THR A 144 1.96 -13.00 16.69
C THR A 144 1.11 -14.07 17.38
N PHE A 145 1.64 -14.70 18.44
CA PHE A 145 0.88 -15.68 19.23
C PHE A 145 -0.16 -14.95 20.12
N PRO A 146 -1.40 -15.47 20.27
CA PRO A 146 -1.93 -16.73 19.73
C PRO A 146 -2.54 -16.63 18.32
N ASN A 147 -2.59 -15.44 17.75
CA ASN A 147 -3.24 -15.17 16.47
C ASN A 147 -2.64 -15.95 15.29
N ASN A 148 -1.34 -16.26 15.31
CA ASN A 148 -0.69 -17.05 14.26
C ASN A 148 -1.29 -18.46 14.08
N ALA A 149 -1.61 -19.13 15.18
CA ALA A 149 -2.24 -20.44 15.15
C ALA A 149 -3.67 -20.34 14.61
N ILE A 150 -4.42 -19.32 15.02
CA ILE A 150 -5.77 -19.05 14.53
C ILE A 150 -5.74 -18.68 13.05
N ALA A 151 -4.81 -17.84 12.63
CA ALA A 151 -4.61 -17.43 11.25
C ALA A 151 -4.32 -18.64 10.37
N GLY A 152 -3.40 -19.52 10.78
CA GLY A 152 -3.09 -20.77 10.08
C GLY A 152 -4.30 -21.70 10.00
N PHE A 153 -5.02 -21.90 11.11
CA PHE A 153 -6.22 -22.75 11.17
C PHE A 153 -7.33 -22.24 10.24
N LEU A 154 -7.57 -20.93 10.21
CA LEU A 154 -8.60 -20.31 9.38
C LEU A 154 -8.12 -20.05 7.94
N GLY A 155 -6.83 -20.25 7.63
CA GLY A 155 -6.24 -20.00 6.32
C GLY A 155 -6.21 -18.51 5.95
N PHE A 156 -5.76 -17.65 6.86
CA PHE A 156 -5.40 -16.26 6.58
C PHE A 156 -3.91 -16.15 6.20
N PRO A 157 -3.52 -15.20 5.34
CA PRO A 157 -4.39 -14.20 4.69
C PRO A 157 -5.31 -14.78 3.62
N LYS A 158 -6.49 -14.16 3.41
CA LYS A 158 -7.44 -14.48 2.33
C LYS A 158 -7.15 -13.70 1.05
N ILE A 159 -6.29 -12.71 1.13
CA ILE A 159 -5.85 -11.88 0.01
C ILE A 159 -4.38 -12.16 -0.28
N ASN A 160 -3.98 -12.01 -1.54
CA ASN A 160 -2.57 -12.02 -1.90
C ASN A 160 -1.95 -10.66 -1.57
N LEU A 161 -1.10 -10.61 -0.53
CA LEU A 161 -0.49 -9.35 -0.08
C LEU A 161 0.50 -8.76 -1.10
N ASP A 162 0.99 -9.54 -2.05
CA ASP A 162 1.93 -9.09 -3.09
C ASP A 162 1.24 -8.26 -4.17
N GLU A 163 -0.07 -8.46 -4.39
CA GLU A 163 -0.87 -7.62 -5.30
C GLU A 163 -1.00 -6.17 -4.80
N TYR A 164 -0.74 -5.95 -3.51
CA TYR A 164 -0.76 -4.64 -2.86
C TYR A 164 0.66 -4.13 -2.60
N ALA A 165 1.53 -4.28 -3.59
CA ALA A 165 2.88 -3.72 -3.59
C ALA A 165 2.85 -2.20 -3.81
N ILE A 166 3.89 -1.53 -3.32
CA ILE A 166 4.11 -0.11 -3.58
C ILE A 166 4.54 0.12 -5.03
N VAL A 167 4.37 1.35 -5.52
CA VAL A 167 4.87 1.75 -6.84
C VAL A 167 6.24 2.38 -6.67
N THR A 168 7.27 1.78 -7.25
CA THR A 168 8.64 2.31 -7.29
C THR A 168 9.24 2.14 -8.67
N SER A 169 10.42 2.72 -8.89
CA SER A 169 11.09 2.65 -10.19
C SER A 169 11.84 1.33 -10.35
N GLU A 170 11.94 0.84 -11.58
CA GLU A 170 12.72 -0.36 -11.90
C GLU A 170 14.19 -0.21 -11.47
N GLU A 171 14.76 0.99 -11.63
CA GLU A 171 16.09 1.34 -11.13
C GLU A 171 16.22 1.16 -9.62
N THR A 172 15.20 1.56 -8.85
CA THR A 172 15.15 1.32 -7.40
C THR A 172 15.11 -0.19 -7.12
N GLU A 173 14.26 -0.94 -7.82
CA GLU A 173 14.19 -2.39 -7.61
C GLU A 173 15.52 -3.08 -7.90
N ASP A 174 16.14 -2.75 -9.03
CA ASP A 174 17.43 -3.32 -9.44
C ASP A 174 18.54 -2.94 -8.48
N ALA A 175 18.52 -1.73 -7.93
CA ALA A 175 19.47 -1.33 -6.92
C ALA A 175 19.36 -2.16 -5.64
N PHE A 176 18.13 -2.47 -5.21
CA PHE A 176 17.90 -3.32 -4.05
C PHE A 176 18.18 -4.80 -4.33
N LYS A 177 17.91 -5.29 -5.56
CA LYS A 177 18.26 -6.66 -6.00
C LYS A 177 19.77 -6.86 -6.07
N THR A 178 20.49 -5.92 -6.67
CA THR A 178 21.95 -6.00 -6.91
C THR A 178 22.79 -5.50 -5.73
N LYS A 179 22.16 -4.80 -4.76
CA LYS A 179 22.82 -4.08 -3.66
C LYS A 179 23.80 -3.01 -4.14
N LYS A 180 23.57 -2.44 -5.33
CA LYS A 180 24.41 -1.40 -5.97
C LYS A 180 23.51 -0.30 -6.51
N SER A 181 23.90 0.96 -6.35
CA SER A 181 23.16 2.09 -6.93
C SER A 181 24.11 2.86 -7.85
N GLU A 182 23.65 3.16 -9.07
CA GLU A 182 24.39 4.06 -9.95
C GLU A 182 24.42 5.48 -9.34
N PRO A 183 25.52 6.24 -9.50
CA PRO A 183 25.57 7.62 -9.05
C PRO A 183 24.50 8.47 -9.79
N LEU A 184 23.80 9.33 -9.04
CA LEU A 184 22.88 10.32 -9.60
C LEU A 184 23.61 11.20 -10.62
N LYS A 185 23.30 11.05 -11.92
CA LYS A 185 23.82 11.93 -12.98
C LYS A 185 23.07 13.26 -12.95
N LEU A 186 23.58 14.21 -12.18
CA LEU A 186 23.15 15.61 -12.25
C LEU A 186 23.73 16.22 -13.54
N ARG A 187 22.89 16.41 -14.57
CA ARG A 187 23.22 17.19 -15.78
C ARG A 187 22.54 18.56 -15.75
#